data_AF-A0A2C6LH76-F1
#
_entry.id   AF-A0A2C6LH76-F1
#
_cell.length_a   1.000
_cell.length_b   1.000
_cell.length_c   1.000
_cell.angle_alpha   90.00
_cell.angle_beta   90.00
_cell.angle_gamma   90.00
#
_symmetry.space_group_name_H-M   'P 1'
#
loop_
_entity.id
_entity.type
_entity.pdbx_description
1 polymer ?
#
loop_
_entity_poly.entity_id
_entity_poly.type
_entity_poly.pdbx_seq_one_letter_code
_entity_poly.pdbx_strand_id
1 'polypeptide(L)'
;MGVKPLFYARRGNAFIFGSELKALLAHPLVKPEVAADGLAEIFALGPARTPGHGVFKDVHELRPGYSLTFKDDTLRIHHYWGLVSRPHEDDLCTTINKVRELLEDSISRQLVADVPVCTFLSGGLDSSAFQPLPPGL
;
A
#
# COMPACT_ATOMS: atom_id res chain seq x y z
N MET A 1 -4.72 -1.15 4.51
CA MET A 1 -4.27 -0.89 3.13
C MET A 1 -2.90 -0.23 3.17
N GLY A 2 -1.86 -0.83 2.58
CA GLY A 2 -0.47 -0.36 2.65
C GLY A 2 -0.14 0.64 1.55
N VAL A 3 -0.81 1.80 1.57
CA VAL A 3 -0.70 2.83 0.51
C VAL A 3 0.71 3.43 0.46
N LYS A 4 1.32 3.66 1.62
CA LYS A 4 2.73 4.04 1.74
C LYS A 4 3.50 2.84 2.27
N PRO A 5 4.41 2.24 1.48
CA PRO A 5 5.22 1.15 1.96
C PRO A 5 6.15 1.66 3.07
N LEU A 6 6.54 0.77 3.97
CA LEU A 6 7.55 1.02 4.99
C LEU A 6 8.59 -0.08 4.90
N PHE A 7 9.82 0.29 4.55
CA PHE A 7 10.95 -0.62 4.50
C PHE A 7 11.78 -0.49 5.76
N TYR A 8 12.37 -1.59 6.21
CA TYR A 8 13.28 -1.59 7.34
C TYR A 8 14.39 -2.63 7.18
N ALA A 9 15.52 -2.38 7.84
CA ALA A 9 16.68 -3.26 7.88
C ALA A 9 17.33 -3.20 9.26
N ARG A 10 17.82 -4.34 9.75
CA ARG A 10 18.60 -4.43 10.99
C ARG A 10 20.07 -4.67 10.65
N ARG A 11 20.97 -3.88 11.24
CA ARG A 11 22.42 -3.97 11.03
C ARG A 11 23.13 -3.82 12.37
N GLY A 12 23.49 -4.95 13.00
CA GLY A 12 23.99 -4.94 14.38
C GLY A 12 22.97 -4.29 15.31
N ASN A 13 23.38 -3.20 15.97
CA ASN A 13 22.55 -2.41 16.90
C ASN A 13 21.77 -1.28 16.20
N ALA A 14 21.88 -1.14 14.88
CA ALA A 14 21.14 -0.13 14.13
C ALA A 14 19.84 -0.71 13.57
N PHE A 15 18.75 0.04 13.74
CA PHE A 15 17.47 -0.19 13.10
C PHE A 15 17.20 0.95 12.11
N ILE A 16 17.21 0.63 10.82
CA ILE A 16 17.12 1.60 9.72
C ILE A 16 15.76 1.41 9.06
N PHE A 17 15.02 2.48 8.82
CA PHE A 17 13.69 2.41 8.20
C PHE A 17 13.40 3.64 7.34
N GLY A 18 12.43 3.50 6.43
CA GLY A 18 12.02 4.58 5.54
C GLY A 18 10.87 4.16 4.62
N SER A 19 10.13 5.12 4.07
CA SER A 19 9.00 4.85 3.17
C SER A 19 9.42 4.53 1.73
N GLU A 20 10.71 4.64 1.41
CA GLU A 20 11.27 4.36 0.09
C GLU A 20 12.58 3.56 0.22
N LEU A 21 12.80 2.57 -0.65
CA LEU A 21 14.02 1.75 -0.62
C LEU A 21 15.31 2.57 -0.76
N LYS A 22 15.30 3.60 -1.62
CA LYS A 22 16.46 4.49 -1.82
C LYS A 22 16.91 5.20 -0.54
N ALA A 23 15.98 5.47 0.40
CA ALA A 23 16.32 6.07 1.68
C ALA A 23 17.18 5.13 2.55
N LEU A 24 16.88 3.83 2.53
CA LEU A 24 17.69 2.83 3.23
C LEU A 24 19.04 2.65 2.54
N LEU A 25 19.07 2.57 1.21
CA LEU A 25 20.30 2.37 0.41
C LEU A 25 21.29 3.54 0.52
N ALA A 26 20.82 4.73 0.89
CA ALA A 26 21.71 5.86 1.17
C ALA A 26 22.52 5.68 2.47
N HIS A 27 22.11 4.75 3.35
CA HIS A 27 22.80 4.50 4.61
C HIS A 27 24.00 3.54 4.41
N PRO A 28 25.22 3.85 4.90
CA PRO A 28 26.43 3.05 4.63
C PRO A 28 26.38 1.57 5.05
N LEU A 29 25.53 1.25 6.04
CA LEU A 29 25.33 -0.12 6.53
C LEU A 29 24.38 -0.96 5.65
N VAL A 30 23.68 -0.36 4.70
CA VAL A 30 22.79 -1.05 3.78
C VAL A 30 23.46 -1.14 2.42
N LYS A 31 23.89 -2.35 2.06
CA LYS A 31 24.51 -2.60 0.75
C LYS A 31 23.43 -2.92 -0.29
N PRO A 32 23.56 -2.45 -1.54
CA PRO A 32 22.65 -2.78 -2.64
C PRO A 32 22.93 -4.20 -3.18
N GLU A 33 22.82 -5.20 -2.31
CA GLU A 33 22.98 -6.61 -2.65
C GLU A 33 21.62 -7.23 -2.95
N VAL A 34 21.50 -7.96 -4.06
CA VAL A 34 20.27 -8.69 -4.41
C VAL A 34 20.60 -10.18 -4.37
N ALA A 35 19.82 -10.94 -3.61
CA ALA A 35 19.93 -12.40 -3.54
C ALA A 35 18.96 -13.08 -4.53
N ALA A 36 19.04 -14.40 -4.66
CA ALA A 36 18.25 -15.15 -5.65
C ALA A 36 16.74 -14.95 -5.50
N ASP A 37 16.27 -14.79 -4.26
CA ASP A 37 14.90 -14.42 -3.91
C ASP A 37 14.53 -13.02 -4.41
N GLY A 38 15.41 -12.03 -4.21
CA GLY A 38 15.22 -10.68 -4.74
C GLY A 38 15.19 -10.63 -6.27
N LEU A 39 15.99 -11.46 -6.95
CA LEU A 39 15.92 -11.62 -8.41
C LEU A 39 14.59 -12.27 -8.83
N ALA A 40 14.11 -13.27 -8.09
CA ALA A 40 12.81 -13.88 -8.35
C ALA A 40 11.66 -12.87 -8.20
N GLU A 41 11.69 -12.00 -7.18
CA GLU A 41 10.71 -10.92 -7.03
C GLU A 41 10.67 -9.99 -8.25
N ILE A 42 11.84 -9.61 -8.77
CA ILE A 42 11.92 -8.74 -9.96
C ILE A 42 11.39 -9.44 -11.21
N PHE A 43 11.85 -10.67 -11.49
CA PHE A 43 11.59 -11.33 -12.76
C PHE A 43 10.29 -12.13 -12.82
N ALA A 44 9.82 -12.66 -11.68
CA ALA A 44 8.60 -13.47 -11.63
C ALA A 44 7.35 -12.67 -11.26
N LEU A 45 7.50 -11.59 -10.48
CA LEU A 45 6.37 -10.81 -9.97
C LEU A 45 6.34 -9.36 -10.46
N GLY A 46 7.44 -8.84 -11.03
CA GLY A 46 7.52 -7.47 -11.51
C GLY A 46 6.37 -7.09 -12.46
N PRO A 47 5.72 -5.92 -12.29
CA PRO A 47 6.03 -4.82 -11.36
C PRO A 47 5.49 -4.96 -9.93
N ALA A 48 4.77 -6.05 -9.62
CA ALA A 48 4.30 -6.36 -8.27
C ALA A 48 5.41 -6.95 -7.40
N ARG A 49 5.18 -7.03 -6.09
CA ARG A 49 6.07 -7.65 -5.10
C ARG A 49 5.27 -8.45 -4.10
N THR A 50 5.87 -9.51 -3.57
CA THR A 50 5.31 -10.26 -2.45
C THR A 50 5.20 -9.35 -1.22
N PRO A 51 4.02 -9.20 -0.60
CA PRO A 51 3.86 -8.37 0.59
C PRO A 51 4.79 -8.79 1.73
N GLY A 52 5.62 -7.85 2.17
CA GLY A 52 6.58 -8.06 3.25
C GLY A 52 8.00 -8.40 2.78
N HIS A 53 8.22 -8.58 1.48
CA HIS A 53 9.53 -8.89 0.92
C HIS A 53 10.19 -7.63 0.36
N GLY A 54 11.45 -7.40 0.76
CA GLY A 54 12.31 -6.44 0.08
C GLY A 54 13.12 -7.12 -1.02
N VAL A 55 13.44 -6.37 -2.08
CA VAL A 55 14.27 -6.84 -3.19
C VAL A 55 15.74 -6.96 -2.78
N PHE A 56 16.20 -6.11 -1.86
CA PHE A 56 17.57 -6.11 -1.39
C PHE A 56 17.73 -7.04 -0.20
N LYS A 57 18.89 -7.69 -0.13
CA LYS A 57 19.25 -8.63 0.92
C LYS A 57 19.16 -7.97 2.30
N ASP A 58 18.53 -8.67 3.23
CA ASP A 58 18.30 -8.23 4.62
C ASP A 58 17.58 -6.87 4.71
N VAL A 59 16.77 -6.53 3.71
CA VAL A 59 15.82 -5.43 3.71
C VAL A 59 14.41 -6.03 3.63
N HIS A 60 13.53 -5.60 4.52
CA HIS A 60 12.17 -6.10 4.63
C HIS A 60 11.16 -5.00 4.38
N GLU A 61 9.98 -5.37 3.91
CA GLU A 61 8.82 -4.48 3.84
C GLU A 61 7.89 -4.80 5.00
N LEU A 62 7.29 -3.81 5.64
CA LEU A 62 6.21 -4.04 6.61
C LEU A 62 4.93 -4.34 5.83
N ARG A 63 4.31 -5.49 6.11
CA ARG A 63 3.07 -5.90 5.46
C ARG A 63 1.95 -4.88 5.69
N PRO A 64 1.08 -4.63 4.68
CA PRO A 64 -0.15 -3.87 4.87
C PRO A 64 -0.99 -4.39 6.03
N GLY A 65 -1.53 -3.49 6.87
CA GLY A 65 -2.38 -3.89 8.00
C GLY A 65 -1.60 -4.38 9.24
N TYR A 66 -0.27 -4.27 9.22
CA TYR A 66 0.59 -4.56 10.36
C TYR A 66 1.25 -3.30 10.91
N SER A 67 1.45 -3.27 12.23
CA SER A 67 2.27 -2.29 12.93
C SER A 67 3.56 -2.95 13.40
N LEU A 68 4.63 -2.16 13.47
CA LEU A 68 5.94 -2.59 13.92
C LEU A 68 6.35 -1.74 15.12
N THR A 69 6.78 -2.40 16.19
CA THR A 69 7.38 -1.78 17.37
C THR A 69 8.79 -2.30 17.54
N PHE A 70 9.77 -1.40 17.58
CA PHE A 70 11.15 -1.73 17.89
C PHE A 70 11.55 -1.04 19.20
N LYS A 71 11.89 -1.83 20.23
CA LYS A 71 12.26 -1.35 21.56
C LYS A 71 13.22 -2.34 22.21
N ASP A 72 14.28 -1.85 22.85
CA ASP A 72 15.26 -2.67 23.59
C ASP A 72 15.77 -3.86 22.76
N ASP A 73 16.15 -3.58 21.51
CA ASP A 73 16.60 -4.57 20.50
C ASP A 73 15.55 -5.66 20.13
N THR A 74 14.33 -5.51 20.61
CA THR A 74 13.21 -6.39 20.35
C THR A 74 12.30 -5.82 19.27
N LEU A 75 12.08 -6.61 18.22
CA LEU A 75 11.14 -6.30 17.16
C LEU A 75 9.83 -7.05 17.39
N ARG A 76 8.71 -6.32 17.41
CA ARG A 76 7.35 -6.89 17.49
C ARG A 76 6.54 -6.41 16.31
N ILE A 77 5.88 -7.33 15.63
CA ILE A 77 4.99 -7.05 14.51
C ILE A 77 3.59 -7.51 14.89
N HIS A 78 2.60 -6.63 14.77
CA HIS A 78 1.22 -6.88 15.17
C HIS A 78 0.27 -6.62 14.00
N HIS A 79 -0.61 -7.58 13.72
CA HIS A 79 -1.66 -7.44 12.71
C HIS A 79 -2.84 -6.67 13.31
N TYR A 80 -3.03 -5.43 12.89
CA TYR A 80 -4.10 -4.57 13.42
C TYR A 80 -5.33 -4.50 12.50
N TRP A 81 -5.18 -4.82 11.21
CA TRP A 81 -6.29 -4.74 10.25
C TRP A 81 -6.12 -5.75 9.13
N GLY A 82 -7.19 -6.47 8.82
CA GLY A 82 -7.31 -7.30 7.62
C GLY A 82 -8.74 -7.28 7.10
N LEU A 83 -8.90 -7.44 5.79
CA LEU A 83 -10.21 -7.54 5.17
C LEU A 83 -10.88 -8.86 5.57
N VAL A 84 -12.10 -8.78 6.10
CA VAL A 84 -12.91 -9.96 6.42
C VAL A 84 -14.06 -10.00 5.43
N SER A 85 -14.09 -11.04 4.60
CA SER A 85 -15.23 -11.30 3.72
C SER A 85 -16.38 -11.91 4.53
N ARG A 86 -17.59 -11.42 4.28
CA ARG A 86 -18.83 -11.91 4.89
C ARG A 86 -19.85 -12.15 3.78
N PRO A 87 -20.83 -13.04 3.99
CA PRO A 87 -21.95 -13.19 3.05
C PRO A 87 -22.62 -11.84 2.77
N HIS A 88 -22.97 -11.62 1.51
CA HIS A 88 -23.70 -10.44 1.08
C HIS A 88 -25.19 -10.71 1.17
N GLU A 89 -25.88 -9.98 2.06
CA GLU A 89 -27.29 -10.19 2.38
C GLU A 89 -28.21 -9.09 1.83
N ASP A 90 -27.64 -8.00 1.29
CA ASP A 90 -28.41 -6.87 0.79
C ASP A 90 -29.09 -7.23 -0.55
N ASP A 91 -30.31 -6.73 -0.77
CA ASP A 91 -30.99 -6.83 -2.07
C ASP A 91 -30.33 -5.94 -3.13
N LEU A 92 -30.77 -6.07 -4.39
CA LEU A 92 -30.19 -5.33 -5.51
C LEU A 92 -30.26 -3.81 -5.31
N CYS A 93 -31.40 -3.28 -4.86
CA CYS A 93 -31.59 -1.85 -4.69
C CYS A 93 -30.70 -1.31 -3.56
N THR A 94 -30.64 -2.01 -2.43
CA THR A 94 -29.75 -1.66 -1.32
C THR A 94 -28.29 -1.71 -1.74
N THR A 95 -27.90 -2.74 -2.50
CA THR A 95 -26.54 -2.90 -3.01
C THR A 95 -26.14 -1.73 -3.91
N ILE A 96 -27.00 -1.33 -4.85
CA ILE A 96 -26.75 -0.21 -5.76
C ILE A 96 -26.52 1.08 -4.99
N ASN A 97 -27.39 1.39 -4.02
CA ASN A 97 -27.28 2.62 -3.23
C ASN A 97 -26.01 2.61 -2.38
N LYS A 98 -25.71 1.50 -1.71
CA LYS A 98 -24.54 1.37 -0.84
C LYS A 98 -23.23 1.48 -1.60
N VAL A 99 -23.15 0.87 -2.79
CA VAL A 99 -21.96 0.99 -3.66
C VAL A 99 -21.78 2.43 -4.12
N ARG A 100 -22.86 3.11 -4.52
CA ARG A 100 -22.83 4.53 -4.91
C ARG A 100 -22.33 5.40 -3.75
N GLU A 101 -22.90 5.25 -2.56
CA GLU A 101 -22.50 6.01 -1.37
C GLU A 101 -21.02 5.80 -1.01
N LEU A 102 -20.55 4.55 -0.98
CA LEU A 102 -19.15 4.23 -0.69
C LEU A 102 -18.19 4.78 -1.75
N LEU A 103 -18.61 4.77 -3.03
CA LEU A 103 -17.83 5.33 -4.13
C LEU A 103 -17.73 6.86 -4.01
N GLU A 104 -18.87 7.54 -3.82
CA GLU A 104 -18.94 8.99 -3.66
C GLU A 104 -18.14 9.46 -2.42
N ASP A 105 -18.27 8.77 -1.28
CA ASP A 105 -17.50 9.04 -0.06
C ASP A 105 -15.99 8.84 -0.29
N SER A 106 -15.60 7.77 -1.00
CA SER A 106 -14.20 7.49 -1.32
C SER A 106 -13.60 8.56 -2.24
N ILE A 107 -14.35 8.99 -3.26
CA ILE A 107 -13.95 10.06 -4.18
C ILE A 107 -13.79 11.37 -3.42
N SER A 108 -14.81 11.75 -2.62
CA SER A 108 -14.78 12.99 -1.84
C SER A 108 -13.55 13.08 -0.94
N ARG A 109 -13.21 11.97 -0.25
CA ARG A 109 -12.02 11.90 0.62
C ARG A 109 -10.69 11.97 -0.15
N GLN A 110 -10.65 11.47 -1.38
CA GLN A 110 -9.44 11.47 -2.21
C GLN A 110 -9.24 12.77 -3.00
N LEU A 111 -10.29 13.56 -3.22
CA LEU A 111 -10.24 14.84 -3.93
C LEU A 111 -9.78 16.01 -3.05
N VAL A 112 -9.55 15.80 -1.75
CA VAL A 112 -8.98 16.82 -0.87
C VAL A 112 -7.50 17.01 -1.21
N ALA A 113 -7.19 18.05 -2.00
CA ALA A 113 -5.83 18.42 -2.37
C ALA A 113 -5.65 19.94 -2.37
N ASP A 114 -4.48 20.41 -1.92
CA ASP A 114 -4.09 21.83 -1.96
C ASP A 114 -3.70 22.30 -3.39
N VAL A 115 -3.84 21.41 -4.38
CA VAL A 115 -3.43 21.62 -5.78
C VAL A 115 -4.53 21.12 -6.73
N PRO A 116 -4.59 21.63 -7.98
CA PRO A 116 -5.56 21.15 -8.97
C PRO A 116 -5.48 19.64 -9.16
N VAL A 117 -6.63 18.97 -9.04
CA VAL A 117 -6.73 17.51 -9.20
C VAL A 117 -6.92 17.17 -10.68
N CYS A 118 -6.25 16.12 -11.14
CA CYS A 118 -6.39 15.57 -12.48
C CYS A 118 -6.86 14.11 -12.39
N THR A 119 -7.66 13.68 -13.35
CA THR A 119 -8.14 12.29 -13.45
C THR A 119 -7.49 11.60 -14.63
N PHE A 120 -6.90 10.42 -14.40
CA PHE A 120 -6.44 9.54 -15.47
C PHE A 120 -7.63 8.76 -16.05
N LEU A 121 -8.02 9.05 -17.30
CA LEU A 121 -9.11 8.38 -18.00
C LEU A 121 -8.56 7.37 -19.00
N SER A 122 -9.11 6.15 -19.02
CA SER A 122 -8.69 5.08 -19.94
C SER A 122 -9.80 4.60 -20.88
N GLY A 123 -11.01 5.18 -20.78
CA GLY A 123 -12.19 4.80 -21.57
C GLY A 123 -12.93 3.56 -21.05
N GLY A 124 -12.44 2.93 -19.98
CA GLY A 124 -13.11 1.80 -19.32
C GLY A 124 -14.14 2.25 -18.27
N LEU A 125 -15.10 1.37 -18.00
CA LEU A 125 -16.23 1.58 -17.07
C LEU A 125 -15.76 2.12 -15.70
N ASP A 126 -14.72 1.52 -15.13
CA ASP A 126 -14.16 1.94 -13.84
C ASP A 126 -13.67 3.39 -13.89
N SER A 127 -12.89 3.76 -14.92
CA SER A 127 -12.37 5.12 -15.05
C SER A 127 -13.44 6.17 -15.36
N SER A 128 -14.54 5.76 -16.02
CA SER A 128 -15.70 6.65 -16.25
C SER A 128 -16.58 6.83 -15.02
N ALA A 129 -16.62 5.85 -14.10
CA ALA A 129 -17.37 5.96 -12.84
C ALA A 129 -16.74 6.96 -11.85
N PHE A 130 -15.47 7.30 -12.03
CA PHE A 130 -14.74 8.32 -11.26
C PHE A 130 -15.00 9.75 -11.73
N GLN A 131 -15.82 9.97 -12.75
CA GLN A 131 -16.14 11.30 -13.23
C GLN A 131 -17.13 11.96 -12.25
N PRO A 132 -16.73 13.01 -11.50
CA PRO A 132 -17.63 13.66 -10.57
C PRO A 132 -18.81 14.24 -11.36
N LEU A 133 -20.03 13.91 -10.92
CA LEU A 133 -21.22 14.57 -11.44
C LEU A 133 -21.11 16.07 -11.13
N PRO A 134 -21.40 16.95 -12.09
CA PRO A 134 -21.41 18.38 -11.83
C PRO A 134 -22.38 18.67 -10.68
N PRO A 135 -22.05 19.59 -9.76
CA PRO A 135 -22.96 19.94 -8.68
C PRO A 135 -24.28 20.47 -9.25
N GLY A 136 -25.41 19.83 -8.90
CA GLY A 136 -26.76 20.29 -9.25
C GLY A 136 -27.61 19.38 -10.15
N LEU A 137 -27.41 18.05 -10.11
CA LEU A 137 -28.35 17.06 -10.64
C LEU A 137 -29.09 16.36 -9.51
#